data_AF-A0A6A6LIS2-F1
#
_entry.id   AF-A0A6A6LIS2-F1
#
_cell.length_a   1.000
_cell.length_b   1.000
_cell.length_c   1.000
_cell.angle_alpha   90.00
_cell.angle_beta   90.00
_cell.angle_gamma   90.00
#
_symmetry.space_group_name_H-M   'P 1'
#
loop_
_entity.id
_entity.type
_entity.pdbx_description
1 polymer ?
#
loop_
_entity_poly.entity_id
_entity_poly.type
_entity_poly.pdbx_seq_one_letter_code
_entity_poly.pdbx_strand_id
1 'polypeptide(L)'
;MVRRKRQLPNNAEECVEDWDDSASSNSKRVEVESGLGEAEDNECYSTSCSYLSKVRHQYKVSRMADSVVNEKLALFILANNIAFDIVEAPFFVDFVRGVAECGISYKLPSSLMLQTNAFLEVEMEVEKYVTKVRHSWTMQDHVVQVITNSDTIYYSIENLLLNKYSHICQIRCVAHEIHSLMKAIYSEVGWIQETIDHAALVVKCMYEDDIFSKLKYPCESKFASKYQMLQSILSNKNELRQLECGNWKLLEQNRRKTKNTNIIESGKFWSQVQEVLNVMEPLIHVLRLVEDDRPTLGYLYEAMEKAKETIERQYSNDCTKYEKIRDLFQEWRSKKIIHPIHAAAAFLNPSYMCRDGFELNSEMKTGIKFIFSTMVASQDKDKFVEE
;
A
#
# COMPACT_ATOMS: atom_id res chain seq x y z
N MET A 1 -2.01 -11.06 -14.06
CA MET A 1 -0.61 -10.64 -13.86
C MET A 1 0.11 -11.76 -13.14
N VAL A 2 1.02 -12.50 -13.81
CA VAL A 2 1.74 -13.62 -13.17
C VAL A 2 3.01 -13.08 -12.54
N ARG A 3 3.06 -12.99 -11.20
CA ARG A 3 4.31 -12.68 -10.48
C ARG A 3 5.26 -13.89 -10.57
N ARG A 4 6.41 -13.72 -11.21
CA ARG A 4 7.52 -14.68 -11.10
C ARG A 4 8.17 -14.54 -9.72
N LYS A 5 8.46 -15.67 -9.07
CA LYS A 5 9.20 -15.72 -7.78
C LYS A 5 10.52 -14.95 -7.89
N ARG A 6 10.75 -13.99 -6.98
CA ARG A 6 12.11 -13.51 -6.69
C ARG A 6 12.78 -14.51 -5.75
N GLN A 7 13.88 -15.11 -6.19
CA GLN A 7 14.85 -15.71 -5.25
C GLN A 7 15.73 -14.59 -4.73
N LEU A 8 15.90 -14.51 -3.41
CA LEU A 8 16.90 -13.66 -2.77
C LEU A 8 18.21 -14.46 -2.66
N PRO A 9 19.37 -13.88 -3.03
CA PRO A 9 20.66 -14.41 -2.60
C PRO A 9 20.87 -14.06 -1.12
N ASN A 10 21.30 -15.04 -0.33
CA ASN A 10 22.01 -14.75 0.92
C ASN A 10 23.32 -14.05 0.59
N ASN A 11 23.74 -13.13 1.46
CA ASN A 11 25.10 -13.14 2.01
C ASN A 11 25.16 -12.27 3.27
N ALA A 12 26.03 -12.66 4.20
CA ALA A 12 26.32 -11.97 5.45
C ALA A 12 27.75 -11.39 5.40
N GLU A 13 28.05 -10.52 6.36
CA GLU A 13 29.40 -9.98 6.67
C GLU A 13 29.97 -9.03 5.59
N GLU A 14 30.76 -7.99 5.89
CA GLU A 14 31.56 -7.72 7.10
C GLU A 14 31.72 -6.19 7.33
N CYS A 15 32.08 -5.75 8.55
CA CYS A 15 32.28 -4.34 8.91
C CYS A 15 33.76 -3.95 8.92
N VAL A 16 34.12 -2.74 8.45
CA VAL A 16 35.35 -2.01 8.84
C VAL A 16 35.09 -0.49 8.83
N GLU A 17 35.62 0.23 9.82
CA GLU A 17 35.52 1.70 10.02
C GLU A 17 36.78 2.47 9.53
N ASP A 18 36.88 3.76 9.89
CA ASP A 18 37.97 4.75 9.75
C ASP A 18 37.85 5.77 8.60
N TRP A 19 38.13 7.08 8.73
CA TRP A 19 38.06 8.16 9.74
C TRP A 19 38.84 9.35 9.09
N ASP A 20 38.38 10.60 9.27
CA ASP A 20 39.11 11.89 9.07
C ASP A 20 39.72 12.25 7.66
N ASP A 21 40.04 13.50 7.27
CA ASP A 21 40.02 14.81 7.95
C ASP A 21 39.92 16.07 7.00
N SER A 22 39.56 17.21 7.60
CA SER A 22 39.88 18.65 7.34
C SER A 22 39.75 19.41 5.98
N ALA A 23 38.89 20.45 6.01
CA ALA A 23 39.21 21.90 5.97
C ALA A 23 39.59 22.73 4.69
N SER A 24 38.69 23.70 4.41
CA SER A 24 38.98 25.11 4.00
C SER A 24 39.48 25.37 2.55
N SER A 25 39.46 26.57 1.94
CA SER A 25 39.25 27.97 2.40
C SER A 25 38.63 28.89 1.31
N ASN A 26 38.15 30.07 1.72
CA ASN A 26 37.59 31.17 0.91
C ASN A 26 38.54 31.78 -0.15
N SER A 27 37.99 32.45 -1.19
CA SER A 27 38.10 33.94 -1.35
C SER A 27 37.41 34.55 -2.59
N LYS A 28 36.68 35.65 -2.35
CA LYS A 28 36.49 36.94 -3.08
C LYS A 28 37.42 37.22 -4.30
N ARG A 29 37.13 38.12 -5.28
CA ARG A 29 35.98 39.00 -5.70
C ARG A 29 36.51 39.88 -6.89
N VAL A 30 35.63 40.60 -7.59
CA VAL A 30 35.81 41.96 -8.24
C VAL A 30 35.38 42.02 -9.71
N GLU A 31 34.65 43.10 -10.04
CA GLU A 31 34.08 43.46 -11.35
C GLU A 31 35.09 44.09 -12.33
N VAL A 32 34.67 44.37 -13.59
CA VAL A 32 34.60 45.73 -14.18
C VAL A 32 33.93 45.66 -15.58
N GLU A 33 33.34 46.78 -16.01
CA GLU A 33 32.34 46.94 -17.08
C GLU A 33 32.88 47.27 -18.49
N SER A 34 31.94 47.62 -19.39
CA SER A 34 32.02 48.30 -20.71
C SER A 34 32.08 47.41 -21.98
N GLY A 35 31.36 47.71 -23.07
CA GLY A 35 30.25 48.66 -23.25
C GLY A 35 29.74 48.77 -24.71
N LEU A 36 28.40 48.93 -24.85
CA LEU A 36 27.64 49.75 -25.85
C LEU A 36 27.53 49.37 -27.35
N GLY A 37 26.37 49.73 -27.93
CA GLY A 37 25.98 49.63 -29.37
C GLY A 37 24.97 48.51 -29.66
N GLU A 38 23.64 48.63 -29.46
CA GLU A 38 22.60 49.51 -30.05
C GLU A 38 22.00 49.05 -31.42
N ALA A 39 20.66 49.07 -31.48
CA ALA A 39 19.65 48.77 -32.53
C ALA A 39 18.69 47.64 -32.07
N GLU A 40 17.47 47.92 -31.55
CA GLU A 40 16.26 48.40 -32.27
C GLU A 40 15.94 47.52 -33.50
N ASP A 41 14.78 46.90 -33.72
CA ASP A 41 13.48 46.85 -33.02
C ASP A 41 12.75 45.53 -33.49
N ASN A 42 11.61 45.01 -33.03
CA ASN A 42 10.53 45.41 -32.11
C ASN A 42 9.94 44.15 -31.40
N GLU A 43 8.85 44.27 -30.63
CA GLU A 43 8.29 43.20 -29.77
C GLU A 43 6.90 42.69 -30.21
N CYS A 44 6.58 41.45 -29.85
CA CYS A 44 5.23 41.13 -29.39
C CYS A 44 5.27 40.00 -28.34
N TYR A 45 4.55 40.20 -27.24
CA TYR A 45 4.79 39.53 -25.96
C TYR A 45 4.15 38.14 -25.85
N SER A 46 4.91 37.20 -25.29
CA SER A 46 4.34 36.18 -24.40
C SER A 46 5.22 36.06 -23.15
N THR A 47 4.60 36.05 -21.97
CA THR A 47 5.27 36.33 -20.70
C THR A 47 6.15 35.18 -20.23
N SER A 48 7.47 35.31 -20.43
CA SER A 48 8.46 34.33 -19.97
C SER A 48 8.74 34.47 -18.46
N CYS A 49 8.61 33.36 -17.72
CA CYS A 49 9.11 33.28 -16.34
C CYS A 49 10.65 33.40 -16.34
N SER A 50 11.20 34.32 -15.55
CA SER A 50 12.56 34.86 -15.73
C SER A 50 13.66 34.20 -14.88
N TYR A 51 13.49 32.93 -14.49
CA TYR A 51 14.44 32.21 -13.60
C TYR A 51 15.32 31.14 -14.28
N LEU A 52 15.35 31.06 -15.62
CA LEU A 52 16.25 30.17 -16.36
C LEU A 52 17.19 30.98 -17.26
N SER A 53 18.47 30.99 -16.91
CA SER A 53 19.53 31.57 -17.73
C SER A 53 19.70 30.78 -19.04
N LYS A 54 19.87 31.50 -20.17
CA LYS A 54 20.06 30.90 -21.50
C LYS A 54 21.44 30.24 -21.62
N VAL A 55 21.59 29.03 -21.08
CA VAL A 55 22.81 28.23 -21.22
C VAL A 55 22.71 27.33 -22.46
N ARG A 56 23.22 27.83 -23.59
CA ARG A 56 23.29 27.08 -24.86
C ARG A 56 24.53 26.17 -24.85
N HIS A 57 24.44 25.00 -24.22
CA HIS A 57 25.56 24.04 -24.22
C HIS A 57 25.65 23.28 -25.55
N GLN A 58 26.73 23.58 -26.28
CA GLN A 58 27.11 22.91 -27.51
C GLN A 58 27.91 21.65 -27.16
N TYR A 59 27.24 20.51 -27.02
CA TYR A 59 27.87 19.26 -26.61
C TYR A 59 28.80 18.71 -27.73
N LYS A 60 30.11 18.80 -27.50
CA LYS A 60 31.07 17.85 -28.10
C LYS A 60 30.94 16.53 -27.36
N VAL A 61 30.83 15.43 -28.10
CA VAL A 61 30.60 14.10 -27.54
C VAL A 61 31.83 13.60 -26.78
N SER A 62 31.79 13.70 -25.46
CA SER A 62 32.52 12.84 -24.53
C SER A 62 31.51 12.13 -23.63
N ARG A 63 31.93 11.02 -23.02
CA ARG A 63 31.09 10.20 -22.13
C ARG A 63 30.63 11.09 -20.96
N MET A 64 29.33 11.38 -20.86
CA MET A 64 28.81 12.18 -19.74
C MET A 64 29.04 11.42 -18.43
N ALA A 65 29.50 12.13 -17.40
CA ALA A 65 29.64 11.54 -16.08
C ALA A 65 28.25 11.28 -15.47
N ASP A 66 28.11 10.16 -14.76
CA ASP A 66 26.84 9.72 -14.17
C ASP A 66 26.22 10.80 -13.26
N SER A 67 27.06 11.58 -12.56
CA SER A 67 26.65 12.72 -11.74
C SER A 67 25.82 13.76 -12.51
N VAL A 68 26.18 14.05 -13.77
CA VAL A 68 25.46 15.04 -14.61
C VAL A 68 24.12 14.48 -15.06
N VAL A 69 24.04 13.19 -15.39
CA VAL A 69 22.78 12.53 -15.76
C VAL A 69 21.84 12.45 -14.55
N ASN A 70 22.37 12.11 -13.38
CA ASN A 70 21.63 12.04 -12.12
C ASN A 70 21.09 13.42 -11.69
N GLU A 71 21.86 14.50 -11.89
CA GLU A 71 21.37 15.87 -11.65
C GLU A 71 20.17 16.21 -12.54
N LYS A 72 20.23 15.87 -13.85
CA LYS A 72 19.10 16.12 -14.77
C LYS A 72 17.88 15.25 -14.44
N LEU A 73 18.10 14.02 -14.00
CA LEU A 73 17.02 13.13 -13.53
C LEU A 73 16.35 13.68 -12.27
N ALA A 74 17.12 14.13 -11.27
CA ALA A 74 16.58 14.74 -10.06
C ALA A 74 15.78 16.01 -10.36
N LEU A 75 16.29 16.89 -11.24
CA LEU A 75 15.56 18.07 -11.70
C LEU A 75 14.26 17.72 -12.44
N PHE A 76 14.27 16.69 -13.30
CA PHE A 76 13.06 16.21 -13.98
C PHE A 76 12.00 15.71 -12.99
N ILE A 77 12.40 14.89 -12.01
CA ILE A 77 11.51 14.34 -10.98
C ILE A 77 10.88 15.47 -10.15
N LEU A 78 11.70 16.39 -9.65
CA LEU A 78 11.24 17.53 -8.83
C LEU A 78 10.33 18.49 -9.62
N ALA A 79 10.72 18.88 -10.83
CA ALA A 79 9.98 19.86 -11.63
C ALA A 79 8.60 19.35 -12.10
N ASN A 80 8.40 18.03 -12.18
CA ASN A 80 7.15 17.40 -12.59
C ASN A 80 6.39 16.76 -11.41
N ASN A 81 6.85 16.94 -10.17
CA ASN A 81 6.28 16.33 -8.96
C ASN A 81 6.07 14.81 -9.08
N ILE A 82 7.06 14.12 -9.65
CA ILE A 82 7.08 12.66 -9.79
C ILE A 82 7.65 12.06 -8.49
N ALA A 83 7.16 10.90 -8.08
CA ALA A 83 7.72 10.19 -6.93
C ALA A 83 9.08 9.56 -7.28
N PHE A 84 10.05 9.61 -6.36
CA PHE A 84 11.43 9.17 -6.60
C PHE A 84 11.56 7.67 -6.91
N ASP A 85 10.60 6.84 -6.49
CA ASP A 85 10.52 5.41 -6.78
C ASP A 85 10.27 5.09 -8.27
N ILE A 86 9.96 6.10 -9.10
CA ILE A 86 9.86 5.94 -10.56
C ILE A 86 11.12 5.31 -11.18
N VAL A 87 12.30 5.52 -10.59
CA VAL A 87 13.57 4.95 -11.09
C VAL A 87 13.64 3.43 -10.95
N GLU A 88 12.83 2.86 -10.06
CA GLU A 88 12.69 1.40 -9.88
C GLU A 88 11.58 0.80 -10.75
N ALA A 89 10.73 1.63 -11.37
CA ALA A 89 9.61 1.17 -12.18
C ALA A 89 10.12 0.47 -13.46
N PRO A 90 9.74 -0.81 -13.72
CA PRO A 90 10.28 -1.57 -14.84
C PRO A 90 10.15 -0.88 -16.20
N PHE A 91 8.99 -0.26 -16.46
CA PHE A 91 8.73 0.46 -17.71
C PHE A 91 9.60 1.73 -17.87
N PHE A 92 9.99 2.38 -16.77
CA PHE A 92 10.91 3.51 -16.81
C PHE A 92 12.34 3.04 -17.10
N VAL A 93 12.78 1.96 -16.45
CA VAL A 93 14.09 1.33 -16.70
C VAL A 93 14.20 0.85 -18.15
N ASP A 94 13.16 0.20 -18.68
CA ASP A 94 13.14 -0.29 -20.06
C ASP A 94 13.08 0.88 -21.07
N PHE A 95 12.36 1.97 -20.78
CA PHE A 95 12.40 3.19 -21.58
C PHE A 95 13.81 3.80 -21.63
N VAL A 96 14.46 4.00 -20.47
CA VAL A 96 15.82 4.56 -20.41
C VAL A 96 16.82 3.65 -21.15
N ARG A 97 16.68 2.32 -21.05
CA ARG A 97 17.50 1.37 -21.81
C ARG A 97 17.26 1.51 -23.32
N GLY A 98 16.01 1.57 -23.77
CA GLY A 98 15.66 1.75 -25.18
C GLY A 98 16.19 3.07 -25.77
N VAL A 99 16.17 4.16 -24.99
CA VAL A 99 16.81 5.43 -25.37
C VAL A 99 18.33 5.28 -25.50
N ALA A 100 18.98 4.57 -24.57
CA ALA A 100 20.42 4.31 -24.64
C ALA A 100 20.80 3.43 -25.86
N GLU A 101 19.98 2.43 -26.19
CA GLU A 101 20.15 1.57 -27.38
C GLU A 101 19.95 2.35 -28.69
N CYS A 102 19.02 3.30 -28.74
CA CYS A 102 18.83 4.21 -29.89
C CYS A 102 19.94 5.26 -30.04
N GLY A 103 20.72 5.49 -28.99
CA GLY A 103 21.89 6.38 -28.96
C GLY A 103 21.58 7.85 -29.23
N ILE A 104 22.62 8.59 -29.62
CA ILE A 104 22.60 10.06 -29.80
C ILE A 104 21.60 10.52 -30.89
N SER A 105 21.23 9.62 -31.81
CA SER A 105 20.21 9.84 -32.83
C SER A 105 18.78 9.93 -32.29
N TYR A 106 18.51 9.44 -31.08
CA TYR A 106 17.18 9.46 -30.49
C TYR A 106 16.71 10.90 -30.23
N LYS A 107 15.47 11.19 -30.63
CA LYS A 107 14.79 12.45 -30.32
C LYS A 107 13.49 12.11 -29.62
N LEU A 108 13.23 12.77 -28.49
CA LEU A 108 11.94 12.65 -27.83
C LEU A 108 10.81 13.08 -28.78
N PRO A 109 9.78 12.23 -28.98
CA PRO A 109 8.60 12.61 -29.76
C PRO A 109 7.84 13.77 -29.10
N SER A 110 7.08 14.52 -29.89
CA SER A 110 6.17 15.53 -29.34
C SER A 110 5.01 14.88 -28.58
N SER A 111 4.40 15.63 -27.66
CA SER A 111 3.20 15.16 -26.92
C SER A 111 2.11 14.63 -27.85
N LEU A 112 1.86 15.34 -28.97
CA LEU A 112 0.93 14.89 -30.00
C LEU A 112 1.35 13.55 -30.61
N MET A 113 2.60 13.39 -31.07
CA MET A 113 3.09 12.14 -31.67
C MET A 113 3.04 10.95 -30.70
N LEU A 114 3.26 11.18 -29.40
CA LEU A 114 3.06 10.16 -28.36
C LEU A 114 1.59 9.74 -28.29
N GLN A 115 0.67 10.70 -28.26
CA GLN A 115 -0.77 10.45 -28.15
C GLN A 115 -1.35 9.76 -29.41
N THR A 116 -0.99 10.19 -30.62
CA THR A 116 -1.60 9.61 -31.84
C THR A 116 -0.97 8.31 -32.32
N ASN A 117 0.33 8.08 -32.13
CA ASN A 117 1.01 6.92 -32.72
C ASN A 117 1.44 5.90 -31.67
N ALA A 118 2.29 6.31 -30.73
CA ALA A 118 2.85 5.38 -29.74
C ALA A 118 1.78 4.86 -28.76
N PHE A 119 0.86 5.72 -28.34
CA PHE A 119 -0.22 5.34 -27.44
C PHE A 119 -1.21 4.39 -28.13
N LEU A 120 -1.61 4.66 -29.39
CA LEU A 120 -2.48 3.76 -30.15
C LEU A 120 -1.84 2.40 -30.43
N GLU A 121 -0.54 2.33 -30.71
CA GLU A 121 0.14 1.05 -30.94
C GLU A 121 0.18 0.20 -29.66
N VAL A 122 0.53 0.80 -28.51
CA VAL A 122 0.49 0.14 -27.19
C VAL A 122 -0.95 -0.22 -26.79
N GLU A 123 -1.92 0.65 -27.05
CA GLU A 123 -3.34 0.39 -26.80
C GLU A 123 -3.85 -0.78 -27.65
N MET A 124 -3.45 -0.87 -28.92
CA MET A 124 -3.74 -2.02 -29.78
C MET A 124 -3.05 -3.32 -29.31
N GLU A 125 -1.84 -3.27 -28.76
CA GLU A 125 -1.20 -4.45 -28.15
C GLU A 125 -1.93 -4.90 -26.88
N VAL A 126 -2.30 -3.95 -26.01
CA VAL A 126 -3.13 -4.20 -24.83
C VAL A 126 -4.49 -4.76 -25.25
N GLU A 127 -5.13 -4.22 -26.27
CA GLU A 127 -6.44 -4.70 -26.77
C GLU A 127 -6.33 -6.09 -27.40
N LYS A 128 -5.28 -6.38 -28.19
CA LYS A 128 -4.99 -7.75 -28.68
C LYS A 128 -4.81 -8.73 -27.52
N TYR A 129 -4.05 -8.34 -26.50
CA TYR A 129 -3.84 -9.16 -25.30
C TYR A 129 -5.16 -9.37 -24.52
N VAL A 130 -5.93 -8.31 -24.28
CA VAL A 130 -7.24 -8.36 -23.61
C VAL A 130 -8.23 -9.21 -24.42
N THR A 131 -8.21 -9.14 -25.75
CA THR A 131 -9.04 -9.97 -26.63
C THR A 131 -8.64 -11.45 -26.54
N LYS A 132 -7.34 -11.75 -26.52
CA LYS A 132 -6.83 -13.12 -26.30
C LYS A 132 -7.24 -13.67 -24.92
N VAL A 133 -7.17 -12.85 -23.86
CA VAL A 133 -7.64 -13.22 -22.51
C VAL A 133 -9.16 -13.41 -22.47
N ARG A 134 -9.94 -12.52 -23.10
CA ARG A 134 -11.40 -12.68 -23.21
C ARG A 134 -11.80 -13.95 -23.95
N HIS A 135 -11.03 -14.37 -24.96
CA HIS A 135 -11.27 -15.63 -25.68
C HIS A 135 -10.95 -16.86 -24.81
N SER A 136 -9.99 -16.78 -23.88
CA SER A 136 -9.78 -17.88 -22.94
C SER A 136 -10.95 -18.04 -21.94
N TRP A 137 -11.76 -17.00 -21.73
CA TRP A 137 -12.98 -17.07 -20.90
C TRP A 137 -14.16 -17.75 -21.60
N THR A 138 -14.09 -18.07 -22.90
CA THR A 138 -15.16 -18.85 -23.56
C THR A 138 -14.97 -20.36 -23.42
N MET A 139 -13.81 -20.81 -22.91
CA MET A 139 -13.54 -22.23 -22.65
C MET A 139 -14.08 -22.59 -21.27
N GLN A 140 -15.06 -23.51 -21.22
CA GLN A 140 -15.72 -23.91 -19.97
C GLN A 140 -14.78 -24.64 -18.99
N ASP A 141 -13.64 -25.15 -19.48
CA ASP A 141 -12.61 -25.84 -18.70
C ASP A 141 -11.66 -24.86 -17.97
N HIS A 142 -11.90 -23.55 -18.03
CA HIS A 142 -11.08 -22.53 -17.38
C HIS A 142 -11.87 -21.77 -16.31
N VAL A 143 -11.53 -22.05 -15.05
CA VAL A 143 -11.98 -21.25 -13.90
C VAL A 143 -11.35 -19.87 -13.95
N VAL A 144 -12.17 -18.83 -14.08
CA VAL A 144 -11.73 -17.43 -14.03
C VAL A 144 -12.25 -16.80 -12.75
N GLN A 145 -11.34 -16.23 -11.95
CA GLN A 145 -11.70 -15.44 -10.76
C GLN A 145 -11.38 -13.96 -10.99
N VAL A 146 -12.37 -13.10 -10.71
CA VAL A 146 -12.22 -11.65 -10.71
C VAL A 146 -12.17 -11.15 -9.27
N ILE A 147 -11.09 -10.45 -8.91
CA ILE A 147 -10.89 -9.85 -7.58
C ILE A 147 -10.83 -8.33 -7.75
N THR A 148 -11.70 -7.58 -7.09
CA THR A 148 -11.77 -6.11 -7.18
C THR A 148 -11.90 -5.45 -5.81
N ASN A 149 -11.23 -4.31 -5.61
CA ASN A 149 -11.40 -3.44 -4.45
C ASN A 149 -12.42 -2.31 -4.69
N SER A 150 -12.96 -2.19 -5.90
CA SER A 150 -13.91 -1.15 -6.30
C SER A 150 -15.33 -1.68 -6.29
N ASP A 151 -16.20 -1.07 -5.48
CA ASP A 151 -17.65 -1.33 -5.47
C ASP A 151 -18.30 -1.08 -6.83
N THR A 152 -17.94 0.02 -7.50
CA THR A 152 -18.53 0.37 -8.81
C THR A 152 -18.18 -0.66 -9.87
N ILE A 153 -16.92 -1.12 -9.91
CA ILE A 153 -16.52 -2.25 -10.77
C ILE A 153 -17.23 -3.53 -10.32
N TYR A 154 -17.36 -3.77 -9.01
CA TYR A 154 -18.00 -4.97 -8.48
C TYR A 154 -19.43 -5.13 -9.02
N TYR A 155 -20.30 -4.14 -8.80
CA TYR A 155 -21.68 -4.19 -9.27
C TYR A 155 -21.81 -4.07 -10.81
N SER A 156 -20.84 -3.47 -11.49
CA SER A 156 -20.85 -3.39 -12.97
C SER A 156 -20.55 -4.74 -13.63
N ILE A 157 -19.60 -5.51 -13.08
CA ILE A 157 -19.22 -6.84 -13.59
C ILE A 157 -20.35 -7.85 -13.37
N GLU A 158 -21.03 -7.80 -12.21
CA GLU A 158 -22.18 -8.64 -11.89
C GLU A 158 -23.26 -8.54 -12.97
N ASN A 159 -23.62 -7.33 -13.38
CA ASN A 159 -24.64 -7.07 -14.41
C ASN A 159 -24.21 -7.47 -15.84
N LEU A 160 -22.93 -7.28 -16.18
CA LEU A 160 -22.44 -7.39 -17.58
C LEU A 160 -21.79 -8.74 -17.93
N LEU A 161 -21.15 -9.41 -16.97
CA LEU A 161 -20.33 -10.59 -17.25
C LEU A 161 -20.92 -11.89 -16.69
N LEU A 162 -21.49 -11.90 -15.49
CA LEU A 162 -22.04 -13.14 -14.90
C LEU A 162 -23.24 -13.68 -15.69
N ASN A 163 -24.05 -12.79 -16.26
CA ASN A 163 -25.16 -13.15 -17.16
C ASN A 163 -24.71 -13.82 -18.47
N LYS A 164 -23.44 -13.63 -18.88
CA LYS A 164 -22.88 -14.19 -20.13
C LYS A 164 -21.92 -15.36 -19.87
N TYR A 165 -21.25 -15.36 -18.73
CA TYR A 165 -20.23 -16.32 -18.36
C TYR A 165 -20.46 -16.77 -16.91
N SER A 166 -21.40 -17.70 -16.73
CA SER A 166 -21.82 -18.23 -15.42
C SER A 166 -20.72 -18.94 -14.63
N HIS A 167 -19.56 -19.19 -15.24
CA HIS A 167 -18.39 -19.84 -14.66
C HIS A 167 -17.31 -18.85 -14.15
N ILE A 168 -17.49 -17.55 -14.38
CA ILE A 168 -16.63 -16.52 -13.78
C ILE A 168 -17.04 -16.34 -12.32
N CYS A 169 -16.13 -16.60 -11.39
CA CYS A 169 -16.34 -16.29 -9.98
C CYS A 169 -15.86 -14.87 -9.69
N GLN A 170 -16.69 -14.06 -9.04
CA GLN A 170 -16.34 -12.70 -8.64
C GLN A 170 -16.26 -12.58 -7.13
N ILE A 171 -15.19 -11.98 -6.62
CA ILE A 171 -15.01 -11.68 -5.19
C ILE A 171 -14.45 -10.28 -4.95
N ARG A 172 -14.62 -9.80 -3.73
CA ARG A 172 -14.02 -8.56 -3.23
C ARG A 172 -12.55 -8.79 -2.87
N CYS A 173 -11.74 -7.74 -2.98
CA CYS A 173 -10.36 -7.74 -2.52
C CYS A 173 -10.32 -7.82 -0.99
N VAL A 174 -10.03 -9.00 -0.46
CA VAL A 174 -10.10 -9.28 0.98
C VAL A 174 -9.18 -8.36 1.80
N ALA A 175 -7.97 -8.06 1.31
CA ALA A 175 -7.05 -7.12 1.98
C ALA A 175 -7.69 -5.71 2.14
N HIS A 176 -8.37 -5.23 1.11
CA HIS A 176 -9.08 -3.94 1.13
C HIS A 176 -10.28 -3.96 2.10
N GLU A 177 -11.02 -5.06 2.14
CA GLU A 177 -12.17 -5.20 3.05
C GLU A 177 -11.74 -5.32 4.52
N ILE A 178 -10.64 -6.03 4.82
CA ILE A 178 -10.04 -6.07 6.17
C ILE A 178 -9.56 -4.68 6.58
N HIS A 179 -8.88 -3.95 5.70
CA HIS A 179 -8.47 -2.57 6.01
C HIS A 179 -9.68 -1.66 6.27
N SER A 180 -10.75 -1.82 5.47
CA SER A 180 -11.99 -1.06 5.64
C SER A 180 -12.70 -1.39 6.96
N LEU A 181 -12.69 -2.66 7.40
CA LEU A 181 -13.14 -3.08 8.72
C LEU A 181 -12.31 -2.43 9.83
N MET A 182 -10.98 -2.50 9.75
CA MET A 182 -10.09 -1.84 10.71
C MET A 182 -10.36 -0.33 10.79
N LYS A 183 -10.54 0.33 9.65
CA LYS A 183 -10.88 1.75 9.57
C LYS A 183 -12.21 2.06 10.26
N ALA A 184 -13.25 1.27 9.99
CA ALA A 184 -14.55 1.41 10.65
C ALA A 184 -14.43 1.24 12.17
N ILE A 185 -13.68 0.25 12.66
CA ILE A 185 -13.44 0.06 14.10
C ILE A 185 -12.69 1.26 14.71
N TYR A 186 -11.67 1.80 14.02
CA TYR A 186 -10.95 2.99 14.49
C TYR A 186 -11.82 4.26 14.56
N SER A 187 -12.85 4.40 13.72
CA SER A 187 -13.69 5.61 13.63
C SER A 187 -15.05 5.52 14.32
N GLU A 188 -15.63 4.33 14.47
CA GLU A 188 -16.98 4.14 15.03
C GLU A 188 -16.98 3.67 16.48
N VAL A 189 -15.84 3.22 17.02
CA VAL A 189 -15.71 2.76 18.41
C VAL A 189 -15.03 3.86 19.22
N GLY A 190 -15.82 4.69 19.90
CA GLY A 190 -15.35 5.96 20.50
C GLY A 190 -14.14 5.84 21.44
N TRP A 191 -14.02 4.76 22.24
CA TRP A 191 -12.85 4.56 23.12
C TRP A 191 -11.58 4.19 22.34
N ILE A 192 -11.72 3.51 21.19
CA ILE A 192 -10.60 3.23 20.28
C ILE A 192 -10.19 4.52 19.58
N GLN A 193 -11.16 5.31 19.10
CA GLN A 193 -10.90 6.61 18.49
C GLN A 193 -10.15 7.56 19.44
N GLU A 194 -10.65 7.74 20.67
CA GLU A 194 -10.00 8.53 21.74
C GLU A 194 -8.54 8.07 21.96
N THR A 195 -8.29 6.75 21.96
CA THR A 195 -6.96 6.17 22.15
C THR A 195 -6.04 6.46 20.96
N ILE A 196 -6.55 6.37 19.73
CA ILE A 196 -5.81 6.70 18.49
C ILE A 196 -5.49 8.19 18.43
N ASP A 197 -6.42 9.06 18.80
CA ASP A 197 -6.23 10.52 18.78
C ASP A 197 -5.18 10.94 19.83
N HIS A 198 -5.26 10.41 21.05
CA HIS A 198 -4.22 10.60 22.07
C HIS A 198 -2.86 10.08 21.63
N ALA A 199 -2.81 8.90 21.00
CA ALA A 199 -1.57 8.33 20.46
C ALA A 199 -0.98 9.20 19.34
N ALA A 200 -1.81 9.70 18.41
CA ALA A 200 -1.37 10.58 17.34
C ALA A 200 -0.85 11.93 17.88
N LEU A 201 -1.45 12.48 18.95
CA LEU A 201 -0.94 13.67 19.63
C LEU A 201 0.45 13.44 20.25
N VAL A 202 0.66 12.30 20.92
CA VAL A 202 1.98 11.93 21.47
C VAL A 202 3.03 11.86 20.38
N VAL A 203 2.76 11.14 19.28
CA VAL A 203 3.71 11.02 18.16
C VAL A 203 3.95 12.37 17.50
N LYS A 204 2.92 13.19 17.29
CA LYS A 204 3.05 14.50 16.66
C LYS A 204 3.99 15.42 17.42
N CYS A 205 3.84 15.56 18.74
CA CYS A 205 4.77 16.36 19.54
C CYS A 205 6.21 15.85 19.41
N MET A 206 6.42 14.53 19.55
CA MET A 206 7.76 13.92 19.47
C MET A 206 8.49 14.14 18.15
N TYR A 207 7.75 14.28 17.03
CA TYR A 207 8.30 14.62 15.72
C TYR A 207 8.50 16.14 15.53
N GLU A 208 7.63 16.99 16.07
CA GLU A 208 7.75 18.45 15.95
C GLU A 208 8.97 19.01 16.70
N ASP A 209 9.40 18.32 17.76
CA ASP A 209 10.55 18.71 18.58
C ASP A 209 11.85 17.93 18.24
N ASP A 210 11.81 17.03 17.24
CA ASP A 210 12.90 16.08 16.86
C ASP A 210 13.44 15.21 18.02
N ILE A 211 12.64 15.03 19.08
CA ILE A 211 13.07 14.36 20.32
C ILE A 211 13.18 12.84 20.12
N PHE A 212 12.32 12.23 19.28
CA PHE A 212 12.12 10.78 19.36
C PHE A 212 11.77 10.10 18.02
N SER A 213 12.78 9.96 17.17
CA SER A 213 12.74 9.30 15.84
C SER A 213 12.37 7.80 15.84
N LYS A 214 12.23 7.16 17.00
CA LYS A 214 11.84 5.73 17.13
C LYS A 214 10.35 5.47 16.98
N LEU A 215 9.51 6.50 17.03
CA LEU A 215 8.07 6.37 16.82
C LEU A 215 7.72 6.27 15.34
N LYS A 216 6.59 5.64 15.04
CA LYS A 216 6.08 5.51 13.67
C LYS A 216 4.91 6.47 13.48
N TYR A 217 5.09 7.49 12.65
CA TYR A 217 4.00 8.37 12.25
C TYR A 217 2.93 7.61 11.44
N PRO A 218 1.63 7.78 11.74
CA PRO A 218 0.56 7.10 11.01
C PRO A 218 0.44 7.64 9.58
N CYS A 219 0.16 6.75 8.63
CA CYS A 219 0.10 7.06 7.20
C CYS A 219 -1.19 6.48 6.62
N GLU A 220 -2.13 7.33 6.24
CA GLU A 220 -3.49 6.92 5.83
C GLU A 220 -3.51 6.00 4.60
N SER A 221 -2.48 6.02 3.75
CA SER A 221 -2.35 5.12 2.59
C SER A 221 -1.78 3.73 2.93
N LYS A 222 -1.35 3.48 4.17
CA LYS A 222 -0.75 2.20 4.59
C LYS A 222 -1.66 1.48 5.59
N PHE A 223 -2.16 0.29 5.20
CA PHE A 223 -3.25 -0.40 5.88
C PHE A 223 -3.08 -0.61 7.39
N ALA A 224 -1.85 -0.89 7.84
CA ALA A 224 -1.52 -1.18 9.24
C ALA A 224 -0.87 0.00 10.00
N SER A 225 -0.84 1.21 9.44
CA SER A 225 -0.01 2.30 10.01
C SER A 225 -0.42 2.74 11.42
N LYS A 226 -1.73 2.82 11.71
CA LYS A 226 -2.27 3.14 13.05
C LYS A 226 -1.92 2.07 14.09
N TYR A 227 -1.93 0.79 13.67
CA TYR A 227 -1.47 -0.32 14.51
C TYR A 227 0.04 -0.23 14.77
N GLN A 228 0.85 0.02 13.75
CA GLN A 228 2.30 0.19 13.87
C GLN A 228 2.69 1.41 14.73
N MET A 229 1.92 2.49 14.66
CA MET A 229 2.05 3.66 15.54
C MET A 229 1.85 3.24 17.01
N LEU A 230 0.72 2.60 17.34
CA LEU A 230 0.42 2.11 18.69
C LEU A 230 1.49 1.12 19.21
N GLN A 231 1.94 0.20 18.36
CA GLN A 231 3.06 -0.69 18.70
C GLN A 231 4.33 0.11 19.03
N SER A 232 4.70 1.12 18.22
CA SER A 232 5.89 1.92 18.48
C SER A 232 5.82 2.72 19.79
N ILE A 233 4.64 3.25 20.14
CA ILE A 233 4.39 3.93 21.42
C ILE A 233 4.58 2.95 22.58
N LEU A 234 3.95 1.78 22.51
CA LEU A 234 4.01 0.79 23.57
C LEU A 234 5.43 0.21 23.74
N SER A 235 6.14 -0.05 22.64
CA SER A 235 7.53 -0.54 22.67
C SER A 235 8.52 0.44 23.28
N ASN A 236 8.22 1.74 23.29
CA ASN A 236 9.06 2.79 23.89
C ASN A 236 8.41 3.40 25.15
N LYS A 237 7.55 2.65 25.84
CA LYS A 237 6.77 3.14 26.99
C LYS A 237 7.63 3.68 28.14
N ASN A 238 8.78 3.06 28.39
CA ASN A 238 9.65 3.44 29.52
C ASN A 238 10.42 4.73 29.20
N GLU A 239 10.90 4.85 27.96
CA GLU A 239 11.59 6.00 27.41
C GLU A 239 10.66 7.21 27.37
N LEU A 240 9.43 7.03 26.86
CA LEU A 240 8.40 8.09 26.82
C LEU A 240 8.06 8.62 28.22
N ARG A 241 8.01 7.74 29.23
CA ARG A 241 7.83 8.13 30.65
C ARG A 241 9.06 8.79 31.27
N GLN A 242 10.27 8.47 30.80
CA GLN A 242 11.49 9.11 31.29
C GLN A 242 11.66 10.54 30.75
N LEU A 243 11.08 10.86 29.58
CA LEU A 243 11.02 12.23 29.04
C LEU A 243 10.19 13.21 29.92
N GLU A 244 9.35 12.69 30.84
CA GLU A 244 8.42 13.49 31.66
C GLU A 244 9.08 14.36 32.75
N CYS A 245 10.34 14.13 33.12
CA CYS A 245 10.93 14.84 34.25
C CYS A 245 11.36 16.30 33.96
N GLY A 246 11.44 16.72 32.69
CA GLY A 246 11.93 18.07 32.33
C GLY A 246 11.27 18.70 31.10
N ASN A 247 11.31 18.02 29.95
CA ASN A 247 11.01 18.66 28.65
C ASN A 247 9.52 18.93 28.43
N TRP A 248 8.62 18.09 28.98
CA TRP A 248 7.18 18.28 28.81
C TRP A 248 6.63 19.58 29.40
N LYS A 249 7.17 20.06 30.53
CA LYS A 249 6.74 21.34 31.15
C LYS A 249 7.11 22.56 30.29
N LEU A 250 8.21 22.50 29.55
CA LEU A 250 8.59 23.53 28.56
C LEU A 250 7.64 23.52 27.35
N LEU A 251 7.22 22.33 26.92
CA LEU A 251 6.24 22.13 25.85
C LEU A 251 4.85 22.65 26.21
N GLU A 252 4.36 22.37 27.42
CA GLU A 252 3.08 22.91 27.93
C GLU A 252 3.10 24.44 28.04
N GLN A 253 4.18 25.03 28.57
CA GLN A 253 4.32 26.48 28.71
C GLN A 253 4.28 27.22 27.36
N ASN A 254 4.83 26.60 26.31
CA ASN A 254 4.81 27.16 24.95
C ASN A 254 3.46 26.96 24.22
N ARG A 255 2.59 26.03 24.66
CA ARG A 255 1.35 25.67 23.95
C ARG A 255 0.08 25.95 24.76
N ARG A 256 -0.33 27.22 24.77
CA ARG A 256 -1.66 27.66 25.19
C ARG A 256 -2.78 26.98 24.36
N LYS A 257 -3.28 25.81 24.77
CA LYS A 257 -4.73 25.43 24.70
C LYS A 257 -5.14 24.05 25.22
N THR A 258 -4.26 23.05 25.32
CA THR A 258 -4.69 21.68 25.68
C THR A 258 -4.60 21.43 27.17
N LYS A 259 -5.75 21.29 27.85
CA LYS A 259 -5.86 20.76 29.22
C LYS A 259 -5.64 19.23 29.23
N ASN A 260 -4.53 18.77 28.67
CA ASN A 260 -4.18 17.36 28.72
C ASN A 260 -3.50 17.10 30.06
N THR A 261 -4.26 16.58 31.03
CA THR A 261 -3.67 15.73 32.08
C THR A 261 -2.74 14.72 31.41
N ASN A 262 -1.47 14.68 31.81
CA ASN A 262 -0.39 13.98 31.10
C ASN A 262 -0.83 12.61 30.55
N ILE A 263 -0.95 12.51 29.23
CA ILE A 263 -1.41 11.29 28.53
C ILE A 263 -0.42 10.14 28.80
N ILE A 264 0.87 10.45 28.94
CA ILE A 264 1.96 9.49 29.15
C ILE A 264 2.04 9.07 30.64
N GLU A 265 1.75 9.94 31.61
CA GLU A 265 1.53 9.55 33.01
C GLU A 265 0.27 8.65 33.17
N SER A 266 -0.77 8.88 32.36
CA SER A 266 -2.08 8.20 32.46
C SER A 266 -1.98 6.68 32.32
N GLY A 267 -2.17 5.95 33.42
CA GLY A 267 -2.28 4.48 33.39
C GLY A 267 -3.38 3.96 32.46
N LYS A 268 -4.51 4.69 32.38
CA LYS A 268 -5.66 4.38 31.49
C LYS A 268 -5.24 4.36 30.02
N PHE A 269 -4.44 5.34 29.58
CA PHE A 269 -3.96 5.43 28.20
C PHE A 269 -3.17 4.17 27.82
N TRP A 270 -2.19 3.75 28.64
CA TRP A 270 -1.39 2.56 28.34
C TRP A 270 -2.20 1.27 28.32
N SER A 271 -3.16 1.10 29.22
CA SER A 271 -4.06 -0.06 29.17
C SER A 271 -4.93 -0.04 27.91
N GLN A 272 -5.47 1.11 27.52
CA GLN A 272 -6.27 1.23 26.29
C GLN A 272 -5.41 1.00 25.03
N VAL A 273 -4.18 1.49 24.96
CA VAL A 273 -3.26 1.22 23.84
C VAL A 273 -3.03 -0.28 23.65
N GLN A 274 -2.76 -1.01 24.74
CA GLN A 274 -2.62 -2.47 24.70
C GLN A 274 -3.93 -3.15 24.26
N GLU A 275 -5.08 -2.66 24.74
CA GLU A 275 -6.39 -3.20 24.43
C GLU A 275 -6.77 -3.01 22.95
N VAL A 276 -6.49 -1.84 22.36
CA VAL A 276 -6.65 -1.61 20.92
C VAL A 276 -5.73 -2.53 20.11
N LEU A 277 -4.49 -2.74 20.54
CA LEU A 277 -3.58 -3.68 19.88
C LEU A 277 -4.14 -5.11 19.91
N ASN A 278 -4.68 -5.57 21.04
CA ASN A 278 -5.29 -6.90 21.17
C ASN A 278 -6.53 -7.08 20.28
N VAL A 279 -7.34 -6.02 20.07
CA VAL A 279 -8.50 -6.04 19.16
C VAL A 279 -8.06 -6.08 17.68
N MET A 280 -6.98 -5.38 17.34
CA MET A 280 -6.52 -5.21 15.95
C MET A 280 -5.59 -6.35 15.49
N GLU A 281 -4.85 -6.97 16.40
CA GLU A 281 -3.88 -8.02 16.10
C GLU A 281 -4.45 -9.20 15.30
N PRO A 282 -5.65 -9.74 15.60
CA PRO A 282 -6.24 -10.81 14.79
C PRO A 282 -6.54 -10.36 13.35
N LEU A 283 -6.97 -9.11 13.14
CA LEU A 283 -7.19 -8.54 11.81
C LEU A 283 -5.87 -8.34 11.05
N ILE A 284 -4.81 -7.91 11.75
CA ILE A 284 -3.45 -7.82 11.19
C ILE A 284 -2.93 -9.20 10.76
N HIS A 285 -3.24 -10.27 11.50
CA HIS A 285 -2.87 -11.64 11.12
C HIS A 285 -3.61 -12.11 9.86
N VAL A 286 -4.91 -11.84 9.71
CA VAL A 286 -5.63 -12.16 8.46
C VAL A 286 -5.14 -11.28 7.30
N LEU A 287 -4.88 -10.00 7.52
CA LEU A 287 -4.34 -9.10 6.49
C LEU A 287 -2.99 -9.62 5.94
N ARG A 288 -2.04 -9.94 6.84
CA ARG A 288 -0.75 -10.53 6.46
C ARG A 288 -0.88 -11.86 5.73
N LEU A 289 -1.88 -12.68 6.08
CA LEU A 289 -2.17 -13.92 5.36
C LEU A 289 -2.61 -13.63 3.92
N VAL A 290 -3.54 -12.70 3.68
CA VAL A 290 -4.06 -12.44 2.32
C VAL A 290 -3.12 -11.59 1.44
N GLU A 291 -2.13 -10.93 2.05
CA GLU A 291 -1.06 -10.21 1.34
C GLU A 291 0.14 -11.12 0.98
N ASP A 292 0.17 -12.37 1.44
CA ASP A 292 1.22 -13.35 1.13
C ASP A 292 1.16 -13.80 -0.35
N ASP A 293 2.31 -13.94 -1.02
CA ASP A 293 2.40 -14.41 -2.42
C ASP A 293 2.09 -15.93 -2.57
N ARG A 294 1.85 -16.66 -1.48
CA ARG A 294 1.43 -18.08 -1.49
C ARG A 294 -0.08 -18.25 -1.73
N PRO A 295 -0.56 -19.47 -2.08
CA PRO A 295 -1.99 -19.74 -2.19
C PRO A 295 -2.71 -19.66 -0.83
N THR A 296 -3.49 -18.59 -0.63
CA THR A 296 -4.08 -18.23 0.68
C THR A 296 -5.59 -18.46 0.77
N LEU A 297 -6.25 -18.71 -0.36
CA LEU A 297 -7.71 -18.88 -0.49
C LEU A 297 -8.27 -19.92 0.50
N GLY A 298 -7.62 -21.08 0.61
CA GLY A 298 -8.01 -22.17 1.50
C GLY A 298 -7.62 -21.99 2.98
N TYR A 299 -6.96 -20.88 3.33
CA TYR A 299 -6.59 -20.54 4.71
C TYR A 299 -7.45 -19.41 5.29
N LEU A 300 -8.01 -18.55 4.44
CA LEU A 300 -8.75 -17.35 4.84
C LEU A 300 -9.95 -17.64 5.76
N TYR A 301 -10.75 -18.67 5.47
CA TYR A 301 -11.95 -18.96 6.26
C TYR A 301 -11.61 -19.30 7.73
N GLU A 302 -10.69 -20.24 7.97
CA GLU A 302 -10.23 -20.60 9.31
C GLU A 302 -9.50 -19.43 9.99
N ALA A 303 -8.70 -18.65 9.25
CA ALA A 303 -8.05 -17.47 9.81
C ALA A 303 -9.06 -16.41 10.29
N MET A 304 -10.16 -16.21 9.54
CA MET A 304 -11.25 -15.33 9.96
C MET A 304 -12.09 -15.90 11.10
N GLU A 305 -12.23 -17.23 11.24
CA GLU A 305 -12.86 -17.82 12.45
C GLU A 305 -11.97 -17.66 13.68
N LYS A 306 -10.66 -17.92 13.57
CA LYS A 306 -9.71 -17.67 14.66
C LYS A 306 -9.66 -16.20 15.05
N ALA A 307 -9.81 -15.28 14.09
CA ALA A 307 -9.92 -13.86 14.37
C ALA A 307 -11.20 -13.53 15.14
N LYS A 308 -12.35 -14.09 14.70
CA LYS A 308 -13.63 -14.00 15.40
C LYS A 308 -13.51 -14.47 16.85
N GLU A 309 -13.07 -15.71 17.07
CA GLU A 309 -12.91 -16.28 18.41
C GLU A 309 -11.97 -15.44 19.32
N THR A 310 -10.91 -14.87 18.74
CA THR A 310 -9.91 -14.11 19.52
C THR A 310 -10.42 -12.74 19.94
N ILE A 311 -11.19 -12.08 19.07
CA ILE A 311 -11.99 -10.91 19.46
C ILE A 311 -13.09 -11.36 20.46
N GLU A 312 -13.67 -12.55 20.27
CA GLU A 312 -14.77 -13.04 21.10
C GLU A 312 -14.38 -13.30 22.56
N ARG A 313 -13.17 -13.81 22.79
CA ARG A 313 -12.59 -13.96 24.15
C ARG A 313 -12.42 -12.61 24.89
N GLN A 314 -12.42 -11.47 24.18
CA GLN A 314 -12.37 -10.15 24.82
C GLN A 314 -13.77 -9.70 25.31
N TYR A 315 -14.88 -10.08 24.64
CA TYR A 315 -16.25 -9.76 25.12
C TYR A 315 -16.50 -10.30 26.52
N SER A 316 -15.94 -11.46 26.86
CA SER A 316 -16.14 -12.12 28.15
C SER A 316 -15.76 -11.25 29.36
N ASN A 317 -14.94 -10.21 29.15
CA ASN A 317 -14.54 -9.26 30.17
C ASN A 317 -15.49 -8.04 30.27
N ASP A 318 -16.07 -7.59 29.15
CA ASP A 318 -16.95 -6.41 29.06
C ASP A 318 -17.80 -6.45 27.78
N CYS A 319 -18.98 -7.09 27.84
CA CYS A 319 -19.82 -7.30 26.65
C CYS A 319 -20.27 -5.99 25.97
N THR A 320 -20.55 -4.93 26.73
CA THR A 320 -21.14 -3.69 26.19
C THR A 320 -20.10 -2.80 25.54
N LYS A 321 -18.90 -2.71 26.11
CA LYS A 321 -17.77 -1.94 25.54
C LYS A 321 -17.34 -2.44 24.16
N TYR A 322 -17.43 -3.75 23.95
CA TYR A 322 -16.96 -4.38 22.73
C TYR A 322 -18.06 -4.61 21.68
N GLU A 323 -19.35 -4.59 22.06
CA GLU A 323 -20.52 -4.86 21.20
C GLU A 323 -20.39 -4.30 19.77
N LYS A 324 -20.10 -3.01 19.62
CA LYS A 324 -19.95 -2.36 18.31
C LYS A 324 -18.83 -2.97 17.44
N ILE A 325 -17.75 -3.48 18.05
CA ILE A 325 -16.66 -4.20 17.34
C ILE A 325 -17.19 -5.53 16.79
N ARG A 326 -18.06 -6.22 17.55
CA ARG A 326 -18.68 -7.50 17.14
C ARG A 326 -19.52 -7.33 15.90
N ASP A 327 -20.37 -6.31 15.93
CA ASP A 327 -21.37 -6.10 14.90
C ASP A 327 -20.69 -5.65 13.60
N LEU A 328 -19.66 -4.78 13.69
CA LEU A 328 -18.77 -4.45 12.56
C LEU A 328 -18.04 -5.68 12.01
N PHE A 329 -17.42 -6.48 12.88
CA PHE A 329 -16.68 -7.68 12.45
C PHE A 329 -17.62 -8.68 11.74
N GLN A 330 -18.77 -8.98 12.33
CA GLN A 330 -19.74 -9.93 11.81
C GLN A 330 -20.37 -9.44 10.50
N GLU A 331 -20.66 -8.14 10.38
CA GLU A 331 -21.13 -7.54 9.13
C GLU A 331 -20.09 -7.67 8.00
N TRP A 332 -18.84 -7.27 8.24
CA TRP A 332 -17.80 -7.38 7.22
C TRP A 332 -17.48 -8.84 6.87
N ARG A 333 -17.40 -9.72 7.87
CA ARG A 333 -17.20 -11.16 7.66
C ARG A 333 -18.25 -11.72 6.71
N SER A 334 -19.53 -11.54 7.05
CA SER A 334 -20.65 -12.19 6.36
C SER A 334 -21.06 -11.54 5.03
N LYS A 335 -20.90 -10.21 4.88
CA LYS A 335 -21.35 -9.49 3.68
C LYS A 335 -20.24 -9.13 2.69
N LYS A 336 -18.97 -9.08 3.12
CA LYS A 336 -17.87 -8.49 2.31
C LYS A 336 -16.62 -9.37 2.18
N ILE A 337 -16.24 -10.10 3.23
CA ILE A 337 -14.97 -10.85 3.29
C ILE A 337 -15.14 -12.33 2.94
N ILE A 338 -16.07 -13.04 3.58
CA ILE A 338 -16.28 -14.46 3.35
C ILE A 338 -17.30 -14.65 2.22
N HIS A 339 -16.81 -15.21 1.11
CA HIS A 339 -17.61 -15.68 -0.01
C HIS A 339 -17.70 -17.21 0.06
N PRO A 340 -18.75 -17.88 -0.48
CA PRO A 340 -18.86 -19.34 -0.46
C PRO A 340 -17.62 -20.09 -0.96
N ILE A 341 -16.89 -19.52 -1.94
CA ILE A 341 -15.62 -20.08 -2.42
C ILE A 341 -14.52 -20.15 -1.33
N HIS A 342 -14.51 -19.23 -0.35
CA HIS A 342 -13.54 -19.25 0.76
C HIS A 342 -13.83 -20.40 1.73
N ALA A 343 -15.10 -20.65 2.03
CA ALA A 343 -15.52 -21.79 2.85
C ALA A 343 -15.26 -23.13 2.12
N ALA A 344 -15.56 -23.19 0.81
CA ALA A 344 -15.26 -24.35 -0.02
C ALA A 344 -13.76 -24.66 -0.10
N ALA A 345 -12.93 -23.64 -0.34
CA ALA A 345 -11.48 -23.78 -0.41
C ALA A 345 -10.85 -24.21 0.93
N ALA A 346 -11.48 -23.87 2.06
CA ALA A 346 -11.05 -24.32 3.38
C ALA A 346 -11.45 -25.77 3.68
N PHE A 347 -12.62 -26.23 3.20
CA PHE A 347 -12.95 -27.66 3.20
C PHE A 347 -11.97 -28.47 2.32
N LEU A 348 -11.64 -27.96 1.13
CA LEU A 348 -10.70 -28.60 0.20
C LEU A 348 -9.22 -28.46 0.62
N ASN A 349 -8.91 -27.89 1.80
CA ASN A 349 -7.55 -27.74 2.29
C ASN A 349 -7.15 -28.95 3.17
N PRO A 350 -6.22 -29.82 2.74
CA PRO A 350 -5.83 -31.00 3.52
C PRO A 350 -5.27 -30.67 4.91
N SER A 351 -4.68 -29.48 5.09
CA SER A 351 -4.18 -29.02 6.39
C SER A 351 -5.27 -28.82 7.45
N TYR A 352 -6.54 -28.74 7.02
CA TYR A 352 -7.71 -28.56 7.85
C TYR A 352 -8.62 -29.79 7.82
N MET A 353 -8.94 -30.29 6.61
CA MET A 353 -9.78 -31.46 6.42
C MET A 353 -9.25 -32.72 7.11
N CYS A 354 -7.91 -32.89 7.16
CA CYS A 354 -7.25 -34.03 7.80
C CYS A 354 -6.88 -33.77 9.27
N ARG A 355 -7.39 -32.71 9.91
CA ARG A 355 -7.16 -32.43 11.34
C ARG A 355 -8.16 -33.22 12.19
N ASP A 356 -7.70 -33.80 13.30
CA ASP A 356 -8.56 -34.38 14.32
C ASP A 356 -9.63 -33.37 14.79
N GLY A 357 -10.89 -33.80 14.79
CA GLY A 357 -12.03 -32.93 15.16
C GLY A 357 -12.48 -31.96 14.07
N PHE A 358 -12.09 -32.14 12.81
CA PHE A 358 -12.66 -31.38 11.70
C PHE A 358 -14.17 -31.65 11.54
N GLU A 359 -14.98 -30.59 11.49
CA GLU A 359 -16.43 -30.67 11.28
C GLU A 359 -16.88 -29.90 10.03
N LEU A 360 -17.61 -30.57 9.14
CA LEU A 360 -18.17 -29.97 7.93
C LEU A 360 -19.40 -29.12 8.25
N ASN A 361 -19.19 -27.80 8.37
CA ASN A 361 -20.23 -26.83 8.69
C ASN A 361 -21.15 -26.45 7.51
N SER A 362 -22.18 -25.64 7.77
CA SER A 362 -23.19 -25.23 6.77
C SER A 362 -22.65 -24.27 5.70
N GLU A 363 -21.72 -23.38 6.03
CA GLU A 363 -21.06 -22.48 5.08
C GLU A 363 -20.19 -23.27 4.10
N MET A 364 -19.42 -24.25 4.58
CA MET A 364 -18.62 -25.15 3.74
C MET A 364 -19.49 -25.97 2.78
N LYS A 365 -20.61 -26.55 3.27
CA LYS A 365 -21.60 -27.24 2.41
C LYS A 365 -22.19 -26.31 1.35
N THR A 366 -22.43 -25.04 1.69
CA THR A 366 -22.93 -24.03 0.75
C THR A 366 -21.85 -23.65 -0.28
N GLY A 367 -20.59 -23.56 0.16
CA GLY A 367 -19.42 -23.36 -0.69
C GLY A 367 -19.22 -24.47 -1.72
N ILE A 368 -19.32 -25.75 -1.32
CA ILE A 368 -19.17 -26.87 -2.25
C ILE A 368 -20.32 -26.91 -3.26
N LYS A 369 -21.56 -26.60 -2.83
CA LYS A 369 -22.68 -26.41 -3.77
C LYS A 369 -22.44 -25.26 -4.75
N PHE A 370 -21.83 -24.16 -4.32
CA PHE A 370 -21.44 -23.05 -5.19
C PHE A 370 -20.36 -23.48 -6.20
N ILE A 371 -19.32 -24.20 -5.77
CA ILE A 371 -18.31 -24.77 -6.69
C ILE A 371 -19.00 -25.68 -7.72
N PHE A 372 -19.89 -26.58 -7.29
CA PHE A 372 -20.62 -27.48 -8.18
C PHE A 372 -21.52 -26.75 -9.20
N SER A 373 -22.21 -25.68 -8.80
CA SER A 373 -23.09 -24.92 -9.69
C SER A 373 -22.32 -24.07 -10.71
N THR A 374 -21.17 -23.53 -10.30
CA THR A 374 -20.50 -22.41 -10.98
C THR A 374 -19.19 -22.84 -11.64
N MET A 375 -18.43 -23.75 -11.04
CA MET A 375 -17.02 -24.00 -11.38
C MET A 375 -16.75 -25.42 -11.91
N VAL A 376 -17.70 -26.35 -11.74
CA VAL A 376 -17.62 -27.72 -12.29
C VAL A 376 -18.29 -27.75 -13.68
N ALA A 377 -17.52 -28.13 -14.69
CA ALA A 377 -18.01 -28.29 -16.05
C ALA A 377 -19.07 -29.40 -16.15
N SER A 378 -20.04 -29.25 -17.04
CA SER A 378 -21.23 -30.12 -17.09
C SER A 378 -20.90 -31.60 -17.25
N GLN A 379 -19.82 -31.93 -17.97
CA GLN A 379 -19.35 -33.30 -18.20
C GLN A 379 -18.67 -33.97 -17.00
N ASP A 380 -18.27 -33.21 -15.98
CA ASP A 380 -17.55 -33.73 -14.80
C ASP A 380 -18.40 -33.68 -13.52
N LYS A 381 -19.67 -33.24 -13.62
CA LYS A 381 -20.59 -33.13 -12.47
C LYS A 381 -20.88 -34.46 -11.80
N ASP A 382 -21.06 -35.53 -12.56
CA ASP A 382 -21.36 -36.84 -11.97
C ASP A 382 -20.17 -37.35 -11.14
N LYS A 383 -18.94 -37.24 -11.66
CA LYS A 383 -17.70 -37.59 -10.94
C LYS A 383 -17.51 -36.76 -9.67
N PHE A 384 -17.75 -35.45 -9.75
CA PHE A 384 -17.62 -34.54 -8.61
C PHE A 384 -18.60 -34.85 -7.46
N VAL A 385 -19.67 -35.62 -7.71
CA VAL A 385 -20.62 -36.07 -6.67
C VAL A 385 -20.25 -37.45 -6.12
N GLU A 386 -19.42 -38.22 -6.82
CA GLU A 386 -18.89 -39.52 -6.38
C GLU A 386 -17.64 -39.40 -5.50
N GLU A 387 -16.86 -38.31 -5.65
CA GLU A 387 -15.67 -37.96 -4.85
C GLU A 387 -15.98 -37.17 -3.54
#